data_AF-A0A1V5D848-F1
#
_entry.id   AF-A0A1V5D848-F1
#
_cell.length_a   1.000
_cell.length_b   1.000
_cell.length_c   1.000
_cell.angle_alpha   90.00
_cell.angle_beta   90.00
_cell.angle_gamma   90.00
#
_symmetry.space_group_name_H-M   'P 1'
#
loop_
_entity.id
_entity.type
_entity.pdbx_description
1 polymer ?
#
loop_
_entity_poly.entity_id
_entity_poly.type
_entity_poly.pdbx_seq_one_letter_code
_entity_poly.pdbx_strand_id
1 'polypeptide(L)'
;MLAIFMVLFTLFSPSLCAAAGQNDCLECHDTFTKFNHAKTGCIDCHKDAASLPHQEKLKKPLCIECHKKASALYGQSIHSAGNLSCKDCHTVHSLDTGTKECLLCHKGVAHSSLPSKKKHITNLGCTICHVKAKKGSITAEFRVHVSKGDKIGKETIDPDANNFIDEAELDRFLAYLKKDRTGSYSTVKSYVSTGDVHSIAKKAIQCSECHGDKNIFGEDRFRLSGVSSYAFRADPRIFIPESPSVKEYKTTVHGKQGVACSDCHVSQERISDSVCVKCHEEVYGTYKNSVHAKKGAAQCTDCHNPHSIIAYREYNAKQRLEVCARCHKDYPEKHAWLPHTRLHFNYLECSTCHSPESKKSIVFNLGKRTGDARQILSYQDIRDVYGGRVDLKSFIDLNGDGVVTSEELSDFFLDLRRKFREDLFIGGSIIVTKVHHDYSAKGTKRKICTTCHSQHAPFYDSMYLILPAKEKHLYIPVKGTILGAAPISVFTDLNLLGEERVTVNDVKGLFGLRDKARPGHIQELGFKWIDILGIAVCAAILIFILFHIIARIFLKR
;
A
#
# COMPACT_ATOMS: atom_id res chain seq x y z
N MET A 1 44.72 102.14 40.80
CA MET A 1 44.98 101.00 41.73
C MET A 1 44.36 99.68 41.22
N LEU A 2 44.03 99.49 39.95
CA LEU A 2 44.82 98.92 38.84
C LEU A 2 45.83 97.74 39.04
N ALA A 3 45.93 97.05 40.20
CA ALA A 3 46.88 95.92 40.30
C ALA A 3 46.53 94.78 41.29
N ILE A 4 45.29 94.64 41.78
CA ILE A 4 44.93 93.55 42.73
C ILE A 4 43.55 92.94 42.43
N PHE A 5 43.23 92.71 41.14
CA PHE A 5 42.03 91.93 40.76
C PHE A 5 42.29 91.04 39.54
N MET A 6 43.55 90.62 39.34
CA MET A 6 43.99 89.82 38.19
C MET A 6 44.72 88.53 38.62
N VAL A 7 44.34 87.94 39.76
CA VAL A 7 44.90 86.66 40.27
C VAL A 7 43.84 85.64 40.68
N LEU A 8 42.54 85.94 40.61
CA LEU A 8 41.47 85.03 41.06
C LEU A 8 40.43 84.62 40.00
N PHE A 9 40.72 84.83 38.71
CA PHE A 9 39.81 84.45 37.61
C PHE A 9 40.45 83.54 36.54
N THR A 10 41.57 82.89 36.85
CA THR A 10 42.24 81.92 35.97
C THR A 10 42.15 80.46 36.44
N LEU A 11 41.40 80.17 37.53
CA LEU A 11 41.27 78.81 38.09
C LEU A 11 39.86 78.20 38.01
N PHE A 12 38.86 78.92 37.47
CA PHE A 12 37.51 78.37 37.26
C PHE A 12 36.93 78.83 35.92
N SER A 13 37.43 78.22 34.84
CA SER A 13 36.66 78.09 33.61
C SER A 13 36.63 76.60 33.31
N PRO A 14 35.49 75.90 33.49
CA PRO A 14 35.37 74.56 32.96
C PRO A 14 35.33 74.70 31.45
N SER A 15 36.48 74.46 30.80
CA SER A 15 36.48 74.04 29.41
C SER A 15 35.56 72.83 29.30
N LEU A 16 34.34 73.05 28.78
CA LEU A 16 33.56 71.99 28.14
C LEU A 16 34.28 71.60 26.84
N CYS A 17 35.44 70.97 27.00
CA CYS A 17 35.97 70.02 26.06
C CYS A 17 36.26 68.79 26.90
N ALA A 18 35.22 68.00 27.15
CA ALA A 18 35.42 66.60 27.46
C ALA A 18 36.13 66.02 26.24
N ALA A 19 37.46 66.00 26.27
CA ALA A 19 38.25 65.12 25.43
C ALA A 19 37.83 63.71 25.85
N ALA A 20 36.86 63.15 25.13
CA ALA A 20 36.59 61.72 25.17
C ALA A 20 37.94 61.03 24.94
N GLY A 21 38.35 60.22 25.91
CA GLY A 21 39.66 59.59 25.92
C GLY A 21 39.88 58.83 24.61
N GLN A 22 41.04 59.06 24.01
CA GLN A 22 41.51 58.39 22.79
C GLN A 22 41.59 56.84 22.94
N ASN A 23 41.40 56.32 24.15
CA ASN A 23 41.43 54.90 24.49
C ASN A 23 40.13 54.14 24.17
N ASP A 24 38.98 54.82 23.99
CA ASP A 24 37.73 54.13 23.63
C ASP A 24 37.72 53.62 22.17
N CYS A 25 38.60 54.16 21.32
CA CYS A 25 38.66 53.83 19.89
C CYS A 25 39.44 52.52 19.61
N LEU A 26 40.45 52.21 20.42
CA LEU A 26 41.36 51.07 20.19
C LEU A 26 40.85 49.76 20.79
N GLU A 27 40.04 49.79 21.87
CA GLU A 27 39.42 48.58 22.42
C GLU A 27 38.43 47.90 21.44
N CYS A 28 37.75 48.71 20.61
CA CYS A 28 36.88 48.20 19.56
C CYS A 28 37.66 47.66 18.36
N HIS A 29 38.80 48.28 17.99
CA HIS A 29 39.62 47.83 16.87
C HIS A 29 40.22 46.44 17.11
N ASP A 30 40.81 46.21 18.29
CA ASP A 30 41.39 44.91 18.66
C ASP A 30 40.33 43.80 18.72
N THR A 31 39.11 44.17 19.12
CA THR A 31 37.96 43.28 19.06
C THR A 31 37.51 43.01 17.62
N PHE A 32 37.54 44.02 16.75
CA PHE A 32 37.10 43.91 15.36
C PHE A 32 37.98 42.99 14.51
N THR A 33 39.30 42.98 14.77
CA THR A 33 40.26 42.11 14.06
C THR A 33 39.95 40.61 14.14
N LYS A 34 39.10 40.20 15.09
CA LYS A 34 38.70 38.80 15.31
C LYS A 34 37.47 38.37 14.49
N PHE A 35 36.83 39.26 13.73
CA PHE A 35 35.63 38.94 12.93
C PHE A 35 35.90 38.65 11.45
N ASN A 36 34.92 38.02 10.79
CA ASN A 36 34.99 37.69 9.36
C ASN A 36 35.20 38.89 8.42
N HIS A 37 34.85 40.11 8.86
CA HIS A 37 35.06 41.36 8.11
C HIS A 37 36.27 42.17 8.59
N ALA A 38 37.12 41.60 9.46
CA ALA A 38 38.28 42.26 10.07
C ALA A 38 39.22 42.96 9.08
N LYS A 39 39.31 42.44 7.84
CA LYS A 39 40.16 42.99 6.78
C LYS A 39 39.50 44.13 5.98
N THR A 40 38.25 44.46 6.30
CA THR A 40 37.47 45.51 5.64
C THR A 40 37.62 46.80 6.45
N GLY A 41 37.92 47.92 5.79
CA GLY A 41 38.01 49.22 6.47
C GLY A 41 36.64 49.66 6.97
N CYS A 42 36.60 50.38 8.10
CA CYS A 42 35.35 50.83 8.70
C CYS A 42 34.51 51.70 7.73
N ILE A 43 35.18 52.53 6.91
CA ILE A 43 34.56 53.42 5.92
C ILE A 43 34.00 52.68 4.70
N ASP A 44 34.43 51.45 4.44
CA ASP A 44 33.92 50.65 3.32
C ASP A 44 32.48 50.22 3.58
N CYS A 45 32.16 49.98 4.85
CA CYS A 45 30.80 49.73 5.33
C CYS A 45 30.06 51.05 5.62
N HIS A 46 30.72 51.97 6.34
CA HIS A 46 30.18 53.27 6.73
C HIS A 46 30.67 54.38 5.82
N LYS A 47 30.17 54.38 4.58
CA LYS A 47 30.54 55.39 3.57
C LYS A 47 30.21 56.83 3.96
N ASP A 48 29.38 57.00 4.98
CA ASP A 48 29.00 58.27 5.56
C ASP A 48 29.94 58.75 6.69
N ALA A 49 30.94 57.94 7.06
CA ALA A 49 32.01 58.35 7.96
C ALA A 49 33.09 59.12 7.17
N ALA A 50 33.11 60.45 7.30
CA ALA A 50 34.11 61.30 6.64
C ALA A 50 35.49 61.30 7.34
N SER A 51 35.53 61.02 8.63
CA SER A 51 36.77 60.86 9.42
C SER A 51 36.52 59.99 10.65
N LEU A 52 37.56 59.33 11.15
CA LEU A 52 37.55 58.58 12.40
C LEU A 52 38.53 59.21 13.38
N PRO A 53 38.13 59.50 14.64
CA PRO A 53 36.83 59.21 15.26
C PRO A 53 35.71 60.15 14.80
N HIS A 54 34.48 59.61 14.66
CA HIS A 54 33.29 60.39 14.29
C HIS A 54 32.42 60.66 15.53
N GLN A 55 31.77 61.83 15.62
CA GLN A 55 30.90 62.17 16.74
C GLN A 55 29.41 61.84 16.51
N GLU A 56 28.99 61.68 15.26
CA GLU A 56 27.59 61.46 14.90
C GLU A 56 27.25 59.98 14.70
N LYS A 57 25.96 59.63 14.86
CA LYS A 57 25.50 58.27 14.64
C LYS A 57 25.45 57.96 13.14
N LEU A 58 26.37 57.10 12.69
CA LEU A 58 26.45 56.65 11.31
C LEU A 58 25.17 55.92 10.86
N LYS A 59 24.83 56.10 9.58
CA LYS A 59 23.83 55.33 8.85
C LYS A 59 24.20 53.86 8.89
N LYS A 60 23.17 53.01 8.93
CA LYS A 60 23.34 51.56 8.95
C LYS A 60 23.78 51.09 7.56
N PRO A 61 24.93 50.39 7.45
CA PRO A 61 25.36 49.80 6.20
C PRO A 61 24.33 48.78 5.70
N LEU A 62 24.08 48.79 4.39
CA LEU A 62 23.16 47.85 3.76
C LEU A 62 23.94 46.62 3.27
N CYS A 63 23.62 45.44 3.81
CA CYS A 63 24.30 44.19 3.46
C CYS A 63 24.24 43.87 1.97
N ILE A 64 23.17 44.28 1.28
CA ILE A 64 22.92 44.03 -0.15
C ILE A 64 23.94 44.71 -1.06
N GLU A 65 24.58 45.80 -0.64
CA GLU A 65 25.56 46.51 -1.46
C GLU A 65 26.75 45.61 -1.82
N CYS A 66 27.16 44.74 -0.89
CA CYS A 66 28.25 43.78 -1.08
C CYS A 66 27.74 42.33 -1.24
N HIS A 67 26.73 41.91 -0.48
CA HIS A 67 26.18 40.54 -0.50
C HIS A 67 24.94 40.40 -1.39
N LYS A 68 25.03 40.88 -2.65
CA LYS A 68 23.92 40.87 -3.62
C LYS A 68 23.33 39.46 -3.82
N LYS A 69 24.18 38.45 -3.99
CA LYS A 69 23.76 37.05 -4.22
C LYS A 69 23.02 36.48 -3.01
N ALA A 70 23.58 36.63 -1.80
CA ALA A 70 22.95 36.13 -0.58
C ALA A 70 21.63 36.86 -0.30
N SER A 71 21.58 38.18 -0.54
CA SER A 71 20.36 38.99 -0.38
C SER A 71 19.27 38.59 -1.38
N ALA A 72 19.63 38.28 -2.62
CA ALA A 72 18.69 37.81 -3.64
C ALA A 72 18.12 36.42 -3.31
N LEU A 73 18.94 35.52 -2.73
CA LEU A 73 18.47 34.22 -2.25
C LEU A 73 17.60 34.38 -1.00
N TYR A 74 18.01 35.25 -0.07
CA TYR A 74 17.28 35.60 1.14
C TYR A 74 15.88 36.10 0.83
N GLY A 75 15.73 36.99 -0.15
CA GLY A 75 14.44 37.52 -0.57
C GLY A 75 13.43 36.46 -1.05
N GLN A 76 13.90 35.25 -1.40
CA GLN A 76 13.05 34.12 -1.78
C GLN A 76 12.76 33.15 -0.63
N SER A 77 13.36 33.38 0.55
CA SER A 77 13.25 32.50 1.71
C SER A 77 12.03 32.79 2.58
N ILE A 78 11.64 31.80 3.37
CA ILE A 78 10.57 31.96 4.37
C ILE A 78 10.95 32.96 5.48
N HIS A 79 12.24 33.12 5.77
CA HIS A 79 12.71 34.06 6.78
C HIS A 79 12.56 35.52 6.31
N SER A 80 12.78 35.80 5.01
CA SER A 80 12.48 37.11 4.45
C SER A 80 10.98 37.39 4.45
N ALA A 81 10.15 36.40 4.13
CA ALA A 81 8.70 36.54 4.21
C ALA A 81 8.21 36.77 5.66
N GLY A 82 8.96 36.29 6.64
CA GLY A 82 8.74 36.53 8.07
C GLY A 82 9.35 37.85 8.60
N ASN A 83 9.86 38.72 7.72
CA ASN A 83 10.51 39.99 8.07
C ASN A 83 11.70 39.85 9.04
N LEU A 84 12.40 38.71 9.01
CA LEU A 84 13.64 38.56 9.75
C LEU A 84 14.71 39.49 9.14
N SER A 85 15.57 40.08 9.95
CA SER A 85 16.69 40.89 9.46
C SER A 85 17.96 40.05 9.44
N CYS A 86 18.90 40.36 8.53
CA CYS A 86 20.19 39.66 8.44
C CYS A 86 20.91 39.61 9.80
N LYS A 87 20.84 40.70 10.57
CA LYS A 87 21.44 40.82 11.92
C LYS A 87 20.88 39.85 12.97
N ASP A 88 19.67 39.35 12.75
CA ASP A 88 19.01 38.45 13.69
C ASP A 88 19.63 37.05 13.62
N CYS A 89 20.27 36.72 12.48
CA CYS A 89 21.08 35.51 12.27
C CYS A 89 22.59 35.77 12.25
N HIS A 90 23.02 36.90 11.70
CA HIS A 90 24.44 37.25 11.51
C HIS A 90 24.88 38.30 12.51
N THR A 91 26.04 38.09 13.12
CA THR A 91 26.64 39.05 14.03
C THR A 91 27.75 39.82 13.31
N VAL A 92 27.69 41.16 13.32
CA VAL A 92 28.70 42.01 12.68
C VAL A 92 29.54 42.84 13.65
N HIS A 93 29.02 43.13 14.86
CA HIS A 93 29.69 43.98 15.87
C HIS A 93 29.69 43.38 17.29
N SER A 94 29.52 42.08 17.47
CA SER A 94 29.38 41.48 18.82
C SER A 94 30.43 40.42 19.09
N LEU A 95 30.97 40.40 20.32
CA LEU A 95 31.94 39.43 20.87
C LEU A 95 31.44 37.98 20.89
N ASP A 96 30.16 37.75 20.60
CA ASP A 96 29.61 36.40 20.45
C ASP A 96 30.04 35.82 19.10
N THR A 97 31.09 35.01 19.15
CA THR A 97 31.66 34.28 18.01
C THR A 97 30.82 33.06 17.62
N GLY A 98 29.71 32.80 18.31
CA GLY A 98 28.83 31.66 18.05
C GLY A 98 28.07 31.77 16.71
N THR A 99 28.15 30.72 15.90
CA THR A 99 27.24 30.56 14.76
C THR A 99 25.82 30.34 15.27
N LYS A 100 24.88 31.22 14.92
CA LYS A 100 23.47 31.04 15.28
C LYS A 100 22.89 29.83 14.56
N GLU A 101 22.49 28.82 15.33
CA GLU A 101 21.88 27.60 14.82
C GLU A 101 20.36 27.71 14.67
N CYS A 102 19.78 26.86 13.80
CA CYS A 102 18.33 26.81 13.57
C CYS A 102 17.54 26.59 14.87
N LEU A 103 18.08 25.77 15.78
CA LEU A 103 17.44 25.40 17.04
C LEU A 103 17.36 26.54 18.06
N LEU A 104 18.05 27.66 17.85
CA LEU A 104 17.91 28.83 18.73
C LEU A 104 16.50 29.43 18.65
N CYS A 105 15.92 29.47 17.45
CA CYS A 105 14.58 30.00 17.20
C CYS A 105 13.53 28.88 17.05
N HIS A 106 13.93 27.71 16.50
CA HIS A 106 13.01 26.60 16.22
C HIS A 106 13.01 25.53 17.32
N LYS A 107 12.96 25.94 18.59
CA LYS A 107 12.86 25.02 19.73
C LYS A 107 11.50 24.33 19.71
N GLY A 108 11.48 22.99 19.70
CA GLY A 108 10.25 22.22 19.84
C GLY A 108 9.36 22.13 18.59
N VAL A 109 9.87 22.48 17.39
CA VAL A 109 9.07 22.38 16.15
C VAL A 109 8.65 20.93 15.88
N ALA A 110 7.33 20.72 15.83
CA ALA A 110 6.75 19.41 15.56
C ALA A 110 6.84 19.10 14.05
N HIS A 111 7.38 17.92 13.74
CA HIS A 111 7.41 17.35 12.39
C HIS A 111 6.47 16.13 12.38
N SER A 112 5.19 16.34 12.68
CA SER A 112 4.20 15.26 12.82
C SER A 112 4.00 14.48 11.52
N SER A 113 4.14 15.13 10.38
CA SER A 113 4.04 14.51 9.05
C SER A 113 5.32 13.80 8.60
N LEU A 114 6.40 13.82 9.37
CA LEU A 114 7.68 13.21 9.01
C LEU A 114 7.73 11.75 9.52
N PRO A 115 7.74 10.75 8.62
CA PRO A 115 7.91 9.36 9.02
C PRO A 115 9.20 9.15 9.80
N SER A 116 9.15 8.31 10.83
CA SER A 116 10.31 7.97 11.68
C SER A 116 11.07 9.23 12.11
N LYS A 117 10.35 10.30 12.51
CA LYS A 117 10.88 11.66 12.79
C LYS A 117 12.26 11.67 13.46
N LYS A 118 12.42 10.89 14.52
CA LYS A 118 13.69 10.80 15.28
C LYS A 118 14.87 10.40 14.39
N LYS A 119 14.69 9.44 13.48
CA LYS A 119 15.74 8.99 12.54
C LYS A 119 16.21 10.14 11.65
N HIS A 120 15.25 10.83 11.04
CA HIS A 120 15.56 11.92 10.11
C HIS A 120 16.27 13.05 10.84
N ILE A 121 15.73 13.54 11.96
CA ILE A 121 16.30 14.70 12.66
C ILE A 121 17.65 14.38 13.33
N THR A 122 17.90 13.13 13.75
CA THR A 122 19.21 12.75 14.32
C THR A 122 20.30 12.59 13.28
N ASN A 123 19.97 12.17 12.05
CA ASN A 123 20.97 11.86 11.02
C ASN A 123 21.08 12.92 9.91
N LEU A 124 20.08 13.78 9.76
CA LEU A 124 20.01 14.80 8.73
C LEU A 124 19.98 16.19 9.36
N GLY A 125 20.92 17.05 8.94
CA GLY A 125 20.86 18.47 9.25
C GLY A 125 19.63 19.14 8.64
N CYS A 126 19.13 20.21 9.27
CA CYS A 126 17.91 20.90 8.85
C CYS A 126 17.98 21.38 7.39
N THR A 127 19.17 21.79 6.94
CA THR A 127 19.40 22.33 5.59
C THR A 127 19.21 21.30 4.49
N ILE A 128 19.40 20.01 4.78
CA ILE A 128 19.18 18.92 3.83
C ILE A 128 17.72 18.91 3.37
N CYS A 129 16.79 19.17 4.28
CA CYS A 129 15.36 19.11 3.99
C CYS A 129 14.74 20.48 3.70
N HIS A 130 15.28 21.56 4.28
CA HIS A 130 14.66 22.88 4.24
C HIS A 130 15.31 23.85 3.25
N VAL A 131 16.49 23.56 2.71
CA VAL A 131 17.04 24.35 1.61
C VAL A 131 16.42 23.90 0.29
N LYS A 132 16.21 24.85 -0.64
CA LYS A 132 15.69 24.56 -1.98
C LYS A 132 16.59 23.53 -2.69
N ALA A 133 16.03 22.33 -2.92
CA ALA A 133 16.71 21.24 -3.59
C ALA A 133 17.16 21.62 -5.01
N LYS A 134 18.39 21.23 -5.35
CA LYS A 134 18.93 21.23 -6.70
C LYS A 134 19.56 19.87 -7.00
N LYS A 135 19.72 19.56 -8.28
CA LYS A 135 20.41 18.33 -8.69
C LYS A 135 21.83 18.31 -8.10
N GLY A 136 22.21 17.22 -7.44
CA GLY A 136 23.53 17.09 -6.78
C GLY A 136 23.78 18.03 -5.61
N SER A 137 22.74 18.58 -4.98
CA SER A 137 22.87 19.49 -3.83
C SER A 137 23.18 18.81 -2.50
N ILE A 138 23.22 17.47 -2.48
CA ILE A 138 23.57 16.67 -1.31
C ILE A 138 24.71 15.74 -1.67
N THR A 139 25.68 15.66 -0.77
CA THR A 139 26.74 14.66 -0.80
C THR A 139 26.60 13.77 0.43
N ALA A 140 26.55 12.47 0.21
CA ALA A 140 26.50 11.47 1.26
C ALA A 140 27.83 10.69 1.34
N GLU A 141 28.26 10.35 2.55
CA GLU A 141 29.46 9.57 2.77
C GLU A 141 29.22 8.46 3.79
N PHE A 142 29.58 7.23 3.41
CA PHE A 142 29.51 6.05 4.27
C PHE A 142 30.91 5.68 4.71
N ARG A 143 31.21 5.89 5.99
CA ARG A 143 32.49 5.54 6.57
C ARG A 143 32.38 4.22 7.30
N VAL A 144 33.27 3.31 6.97
CA VAL A 144 33.55 2.12 7.74
C VAL A 144 34.94 2.28 8.34
N HIS A 145 35.03 2.17 9.67
CA HIS A 145 36.30 2.20 10.37
C HIS A 145 36.57 0.84 10.98
N VAL A 146 37.67 0.18 10.60
CA VAL A 146 38.08 -1.13 11.10
C VAL A 146 39.33 -0.96 11.95
N SER A 147 39.22 -1.26 13.25
CA SER A 147 40.27 -0.99 14.24
C SER A 147 41.27 -2.12 14.40
N LYS A 148 40.91 -3.37 14.04
CA LYS A 148 41.77 -4.56 14.19
C LYS A 148 41.48 -5.61 13.11
N GLY A 149 42.52 -6.36 12.72
CA GLY A 149 42.47 -7.46 11.76
C GLY A 149 43.58 -7.36 10.71
N ASP A 150 43.63 -8.34 9.80
CA ASP A 150 44.50 -8.30 8.61
C ASP A 150 44.03 -7.24 7.61
N LYS A 151 44.94 -6.85 6.71
CA LYS A 151 44.63 -5.97 5.59
C LYS A 151 43.45 -6.52 4.80
N ILE A 152 42.44 -5.68 4.63
CA ILE A 152 41.30 -5.96 3.74
C ILE A 152 41.75 -5.57 2.34
N GLY A 153 41.71 -6.52 1.41
CA GLY A 153 41.99 -6.28 0.00
C GLY A 153 40.87 -5.52 -0.69
N LYS A 154 41.21 -4.82 -1.77
CA LYS A 154 40.27 -3.96 -2.51
C LYS A 154 39.14 -4.79 -3.12
N GLU A 155 39.47 -5.97 -3.62
CA GLU A 155 38.58 -6.98 -4.22
C GLU A 155 37.54 -7.53 -3.25
N THR A 156 37.74 -7.37 -1.94
CA THR A 156 36.73 -7.75 -0.93
C THR A 156 35.60 -6.72 -0.86
N ILE A 157 35.88 -5.47 -1.24
CA ILE A 157 34.96 -4.33 -1.16
C ILE A 157 34.31 -4.09 -2.52
N ASP A 158 35.11 -4.15 -3.59
CA ASP A 158 34.77 -3.90 -4.99
C ASP A 158 35.18 -5.13 -5.82
N PRO A 159 34.39 -6.21 -5.82
CA PRO A 159 34.74 -7.47 -6.47
C PRO A 159 34.76 -7.39 -7.99
N ASP A 160 33.97 -6.49 -8.59
CA ASP A 160 33.90 -6.31 -10.05
C ASP A 160 34.93 -5.27 -10.57
N ALA A 161 35.63 -4.59 -9.66
CA ALA A 161 36.68 -3.61 -9.90
C ALA A 161 36.23 -2.36 -10.68
N ASN A 162 34.95 -1.99 -10.59
CA ASN A 162 34.38 -0.84 -11.30
C ASN A 162 34.62 0.52 -10.58
N ASN A 163 35.21 0.51 -9.37
CA ASN A 163 35.41 1.67 -8.48
C ASN A 163 34.13 2.39 -8.01
N PHE A 164 33.01 1.68 -8.01
CA PHE A 164 31.67 2.16 -7.72
C PHE A 164 30.92 1.12 -6.87
N ILE A 165 30.72 1.43 -5.60
CA ILE A 165 30.08 0.51 -4.65
C ILE A 165 28.57 0.57 -4.80
N ASP A 166 27.96 -0.58 -5.10
CA ASP A 166 26.50 -0.75 -5.09
C ASP A 166 25.97 -1.36 -3.77
N GLU A 167 24.63 -1.49 -3.66
CA GLU A 167 24.00 -2.07 -2.47
C GLU A 167 24.42 -3.52 -2.20
N ALA A 168 24.54 -4.34 -3.25
CA ALA A 168 24.84 -5.77 -3.12
C ALA A 168 26.29 -5.99 -2.68
N GLU A 169 27.22 -5.20 -3.21
CA GLU A 169 28.62 -5.17 -2.79
C GLU A 169 28.76 -4.74 -1.34
N LEU A 170 28.08 -3.67 -0.96
CA LEU A 170 28.09 -3.20 0.41
C LEU A 170 27.54 -4.26 1.38
N ASP A 171 26.41 -4.88 1.04
CA ASP A 171 25.80 -5.91 1.88
C ASP A 171 26.73 -7.12 2.04
N ARG A 172 27.38 -7.56 0.97
CA ARG A 172 28.41 -8.62 1.04
C ARG A 172 29.58 -8.20 1.94
N PHE A 173 30.06 -6.97 1.81
CA PHE A 173 31.16 -6.46 2.62
C PHE A 173 30.80 -6.35 4.11
N LEU A 174 29.60 -5.83 4.42
CA LEU A 174 29.11 -5.76 5.80
C LEU A 174 28.88 -7.17 6.38
N ALA A 175 28.44 -8.13 5.59
CA ALA A 175 28.32 -9.53 6.00
C ALA A 175 29.70 -10.15 6.31
N TYR A 176 30.70 -9.88 5.49
CA TYR A 176 32.10 -10.25 5.75
C TYR A 176 32.59 -9.66 7.08
N LEU A 177 32.42 -8.36 7.29
CA LEU A 177 32.84 -7.71 8.55
C LEU A 177 32.11 -8.27 9.77
N LYS A 178 30.81 -8.57 9.64
CA LYS A 178 30.02 -9.17 10.72
C LYS A 178 30.43 -10.61 11.03
N LYS A 179 31.05 -11.33 10.09
CA LYS A 179 31.50 -12.71 10.29
C LYS A 179 32.94 -12.74 10.83
N ASP A 180 33.83 -12.00 10.19
CA ASP A 180 35.29 -12.16 10.35
C ASP A 180 35.94 -11.01 11.16
N ARG A 181 35.18 -9.95 11.47
CA ARG A 181 35.65 -8.72 12.17
C ARG A 181 34.65 -8.24 13.23
N THR A 182 33.88 -9.15 13.83
CA THR A 182 32.86 -8.84 14.84
C THR A 182 33.44 -8.01 15.99
N GLY A 183 32.86 -6.84 16.24
CA GLY A 183 33.29 -5.95 17.34
C GLY A 183 34.56 -5.16 17.06
N SER A 184 35.18 -5.29 15.87
CA SER A 184 36.36 -4.50 15.47
C SER A 184 36.09 -3.48 14.37
N TYR A 185 34.82 -3.17 14.09
CA TYR A 185 34.45 -2.11 13.15
C TYR A 185 33.31 -1.22 13.66
N SER A 186 33.27 0.00 13.13
CA SER A 186 32.17 0.94 13.30
C SER A 186 31.75 1.51 11.94
N THR A 187 30.49 1.90 11.83
CA THR A 187 29.93 2.47 10.60
C THR A 187 29.22 3.78 10.87
N VAL A 188 29.40 4.76 9.98
CA VAL A 188 28.77 6.07 10.09
C VAL A 188 28.31 6.53 8.71
N LYS A 189 27.04 6.92 8.60
CA LYS A 189 26.51 7.65 7.43
C LYS A 189 26.49 9.13 7.76
N SER A 190 27.01 9.96 6.86
CA SER A 190 26.97 11.41 6.99
C SER A 190 26.45 12.05 5.71
N TYR A 191 25.79 13.19 5.85
CA TYR A 191 25.12 13.90 4.77
C TYR A 191 25.45 15.37 4.86
N VAL A 192 25.85 15.97 3.74
CA VAL A 192 26.21 17.38 3.66
C VAL A 192 25.38 18.01 2.56
N SER A 193 24.66 19.08 2.90
CA SER A 193 24.00 19.92 1.90
C SER A 193 24.97 20.96 1.38
N THR A 194 25.11 21.07 0.06
CA THR A 194 25.79 22.18 -0.62
C THR A 194 24.86 23.36 -0.89
N GLY A 195 23.62 23.28 -0.40
CA GLY A 195 22.61 24.31 -0.52
C GLY A 195 22.92 25.55 0.33
N ASP A 196 22.49 26.71 -0.15
CA ASP A 196 22.70 27.99 0.54
C ASP A 196 21.64 28.22 1.63
N VAL A 197 22.09 28.42 2.86
CA VAL A 197 21.25 28.68 4.04
C VAL A 197 20.42 29.96 3.93
N HIS A 198 20.73 30.86 3.00
CA HIS A 198 19.89 32.03 2.72
C HIS A 198 18.64 31.67 1.91
N SER A 199 18.48 30.42 1.46
CA SER A 199 17.34 29.98 0.61
C SER A 199 16.42 28.97 1.29
N ILE A 200 16.18 29.12 2.60
CA ILE A 200 15.28 28.26 3.38
C ILE A 200 13.85 28.36 2.84
N ALA A 201 13.29 27.22 2.45
CA ALA A 201 11.94 27.09 1.93
C ALA A 201 10.92 26.92 3.05
N LYS A 202 9.69 27.37 2.80
CA LYS A 202 8.55 27.21 3.72
C LYS A 202 8.17 25.74 3.94
N LYS A 203 8.26 24.93 2.89
CA LYS A 203 7.99 23.48 2.94
C LYS A 203 9.31 22.73 2.74
N ALA A 204 9.48 21.65 3.49
CA ALA A 204 10.58 20.73 3.27
C ALA A 204 10.46 20.07 1.87
N ILE A 205 11.58 19.54 1.39
CA ILE A 205 11.64 18.73 0.17
C ILE A 205 10.66 17.55 0.24
N GLN A 206 10.18 17.12 -0.93
CA GLN A 206 9.25 15.98 -1.00
C GLN A 206 9.99 14.67 -0.76
N CYS A 207 9.31 13.67 -0.19
CA CYS A 207 9.91 12.37 0.09
C CYS A 207 10.51 11.70 -1.15
N SER A 208 9.86 11.84 -2.31
CA SER A 208 10.31 11.26 -3.59
C SER A 208 11.64 11.83 -4.09
N GLU A 209 12.01 13.05 -3.70
CA GLU A 209 13.31 13.63 -4.06
C GLU A 209 14.46 12.86 -3.39
N CYS A 210 14.24 12.31 -2.19
CA CYS A 210 15.21 11.50 -1.46
C CYS A 210 15.03 9.99 -1.68
N HIS A 211 13.80 9.51 -1.63
CA HIS A 211 13.47 8.08 -1.61
C HIS A 211 13.03 7.52 -2.97
N GLY A 212 12.85 8.38 -3.98
CA GLY A 212 12.51 7.99 -5.35
C GLY A 212 13.66 8.32 -6.31
N ASP A 213 13.50 9.40 -7.08
CA ASP A 213 14.39 9.75 -8.19
C ASP A 213 15.82 10.09 -7.77
N LYS A 214 16.04 10.45 -6.49
CA LYS A 214 17.36 10.68 -5.88
C LYS A 214 18.24 11.71 -6.61
N ASN A 215 17.66 12.52 -7.48
CA ASN A 215 18.36 13.52 -8.30
C ASN A 215 19.13 14.56 -7.46
N ILE A 216 18.75 14.73 -6.19
CA ILE A 216 19.39 15.67 -5.27
C ILE A 216 20.76 15.19 -4.77
N PHE A 217 21.08 13.90 -4.91
CA PHE A 217 22.37 13.31 -4.55
C PHE A 217 23.42 13.52 -5.66
N GLY A 218 24.68 13.70 -5.26
CA GLY A 218 25.79 14.09 -6.13
C GLY A 218 26.97 13.11 -6.06
N GLU A 219 28.14 13.59 -5.65
CA GLU A 219 29.35 12.76 -5.51
C GLU A 219 29.37 11.93 -4.22
N ASP A 220 28.46 10.96 -4.12
CA ASP A 220 28.39 10.12 -2.92
C ASP A 220 29.57 9.13 -2.85
N ARG A 221 30.07 8.91 -1.62
CA ARG A 221 31.32 8.17 -1.40
C ARG A 221 31.20 7.08 -0.34
N PHE A 222 31.86 5.97 -0.59
CA PHE A 222 32.20 4.97 0.41
C PHE A 222 33.65 5.17 0.84
N ARG A 223 33.92 5.14 2.14
CA ARG A 223 35.28 5.19 2.69
C ARG A 223 35.52 4.08 3.70
N LEU A 224 36.55 3.28 3.45
CA LEU A 224 37.14 2.40 4.46
C LEU A 224 38.34 3.12 5.10
N SER A 225 38.46 3.03 6.41
CA SER A 225 39.59 3.59 7.18
C SER A 225 40.03 2.65 8.30
N GLY A 226 41.27 2.80 8.77
CA GLY A 226 41.88 1.96 9.80
C GLY A 226 43.02 1.12 9.23
N VAL A 227 42.91 -0.21 9.31
CA VAL A 227 43.96 -1.13 8.81
C VAL A 227 44.19 -0.99 7.30
N SER A 228 43.12 -0.74 6.53
CA SER A 228 43.17 -0.38 5.11
C SER A 228 42.47 0.97 4.91
N SER A 229 42.90 1.74 3.91
CA SER A 229 42.29 3.02 3.55
C SER A 229 41.92 3.03 2.07
N TYR A 230 40.62 3.08 1.78
CA TYR A 230 40.11 3.15 0.42
C TYR A 230 38.95 4.14 0.34
N ALA A 231 38.80 4.77 -0.83
CA ALA A 231 37.67 5.64 -1.14
C ALA A 231 37.13 5.30 -2.52
N PHE A 232 35.81 5.12 -2.59
CA PHE A 232 35.10 4.75 -3.81
C PHE A 232 33.92 5.69 -4.01
N ARG A 233 33.44 5.78 -5.25
CA ARG A 233 32.09 6.31 -5.48
C ARG A 233 31.08 5.29 -4.99
N ALA A 234 29.90 5.74 -4.59
CA ALA A 234 28.86 4.88 -4.06
C ALA A 234 27.50 5.22 -4.67
N ASP A 235 26.66 4.21 -4.82
CA ASP A 235 25.26 4.40 -5.21
C ASP A 235 24.50 5.15 -4.09
N PRO A 236 23.74 6.21 -4.40
CA PRO A 236 22.86 6.89 -3.44
C PRO A 236 21.92 5.96 -2.66
N ARG A 237 21.53 4.81 -3.24
CA ARG A 237 20.66 3.81 -2.60
C ARG A 237 21.26 3.20 -1.34
N ILE A 238 22.58 3.12 -1.24
CA ILE A 238 23.29 2.72 -0.02
C ILE A 238 22.87 3.61 1.17
N PHE A 239 22.61 4.89 0.92
CA PHE A 239 22.34 5.88 1.95
C PHE A 239 20.86 5.95 2.29
N ILE A 240 20.04 6.10 1.26
CA ILE A 240 18.60 6.29 1.38
C ILE A 240 17.87 5.15 0.65
N PRO A 241 17.15 4.29 1.40
CA PRO A 241 16.42 3.20 0.79
C PRO A 241 15.32 3.73 -0.12
N GLU A 242 15.04 3.00 -1.19
CA GLU A 242 13.91 3.30 -2.04
C GLU A 242 12.60 3.10 -1.27
N SER A 243 11.71 4.10 -1.36
CA SER A 243 10.35 3.97 -0.81
C SER A 243 9.39 3.56 -1.92
N PRO A 244 8.30 2.83 -1.60
CA PRO A 244 7.20 2.64 -2.54
C PRO A 244 6.78 3.99 -3.16
N SER A 245 6.45 3.97 -4.45
CA SER A 245 6.07 5.18 -5.17
C SER A 245 4.93 5.90 -4.44
N VAL A 246 5.16 7.14 -4.02
CA VAL A 246 4.14 7.96 -3.35
C VAL A 246 2.90 8.13 -4.24
N LYS A 247 3.09 8.13 -5.56
CA LYS A 247 2.00 8.19 -6.54
C LYS A 247 1.18 6.91 -6.54
N GLU A 248 1.82 5.75 -6.50
CA GLU A 248 1.13 4.45 -6.45
C GLU A 248 0.47 4.23 -5.10
N TYR A 249 1.12 4.61 -4.00
CA TYR A 249 0.53 4.53 -2.67
C TYR A 249 -0.83 5.24 -2.60
N LYS A 250 -0.96 6.42 -3.22
CA LYS A 250 -2.22 7.18 -3.29
C LYS A 250 -3.37 6.44 -3.97
N THR A 251 -3.11 5.40 -4.77
CA THR A 251 -4.17 4.61 -5.42
C THR A 251 -4.70 3.47 -4.56
N THR A 252 -3.95 3.09 -3.51
CA THR A 252 -4.35 2.08 -2.53
C THR A 252 -5.56 2.52 -1.70
N VAL A 253 -6.19 1.58 -0.99
CA VAL A 253 -7.28 1.92 -0.05
C VAL A 253 -6.78 2.89 1.02
N HIS A 254 -5.62 2.68 1.62
CA HIS A 254 -5.06 3.59 2.62
C HIS A 254 -4.77 4.98 2.06
N GLY A 255 -4.14 5.04 0.88
CA GLY A 255 -3.83 6.32 0.22
C GLY A 255 -5.08 7.10 -0.15
N LYS A 256 -6.13 6.43 -0.64
CA LYS A 256 -7.44 7.05 -0.95
C LYS A 256 -8.16 7.55 0.30
N GLN A 257 -7.99 6.87 1.43
CA GLN A 257 -8.57 7.28 2.73
C GLN A 257 -7.71 8.32 3.46
N GLY A 258 -6.60 8.78 2.86
CA GLY A 258 -5.77 9.84 3.42
C GLY A 258 -4.85 9.41 4.56
N VAL A 259 -4.61 8.11 4.73
CA VAL A 259 -3.62 7.61 5.70
C VAL A 259 -2.23 8.08 5.27
N ALA A 260 -1.53 8.81 6.13
CA ALA A 260 -0.20 9.32 5.88
C ALA A 260 0.88 8.29 6.21
N CYS A 261 2.05 8.42 5.58
CA CYS A 261 3.20 7.57 5.86
C CYS A 261 3.59 7.60 7.36
N SER A 262 3.47 8.77 8.00
CA SER A 262 3.77 8.97 9.43
C SER A 262 2.80 8.25 10.37
N ASP A 263 1.59 7.91 9.92
CA ASP A 263 0.60 7.22 10.74
C ASP A 263 1.02 5.76 10.97
N CYS A 264 1.69 5.17 9.99
CA CYS A 264 2.24 3.82 10.10
C CYS A 264 3.71 3.82 10.54
N HIS A 265 4.54 4.65 9.92
CA HIS A 265 5.99 4.73 10.18
C HIS A 265 6.30 5.67 11.34
N VAL A 266 5.85 5.32 12.55
CA VAL A 266 6.03 6.14 13.75
C VAL A 266 7.44 6.06 14.34
N SER A 267 8.17 4.97 14.10
CA SER A 267 9.52 4.73 14.63
C SER A 267 10.43 4.07 13.57
N GLN A 268 11.64 3.68 13.98
CA GLN A 268 12.58 2.93 13.14
C GLN A 268 12.36 1.41 13.21
N GLU A 269 11.48 0.96 14.10
CA GLU A 269 11.22 -0.45 14.29
C GLU A 269 10.43 -0.99 13.09
N ARG A 270 10.57 -2.30 12.87
CA ARG A 270 9.71 -2.99 11.92
C ARG A 270 8.25 -2.79 12.33
N ILE A 271 7.41 -2.44 11.36
CA ILE A 271 5.98 -2.31 11.58
C ILE A 271 5.44 -3.62 12.14
N SER A 272 4.76 -3.52 13.29
CA SER A 272 4.07 -4.63 13.93
C SER A 272 2.56 -4.37 13.92
N ASP A 273 1.78 -5.40 14.24
CA ASP A 273 0.33 -5.31 14.30
C ASP A 273 -0.18 -4.19 15.20
N SER A 274 0.60 -3.80 16.23
CA SER A 274 0.26 -2.68 17.13
C SER A 274 -0.03 -1.36 16.39
N VAL A 275 0.58 -1.15 15.22
CA VAL A 275 0.32 0.02 14.38
C VAL A 275 -1.05 -0.10 13.71
N CYS A 276 -1.37 -1.28 13.19
CA CYS A 276 -2.64 -1.56 12.51
C CYS A 276 -3.83 -1.52 13.48
N VAL A 277 -3.64 -2.03 14.70
CA VAL A 277 -4.67 -2.12 15.75
C VAL A 277 -5.21 -0.76 16.16
N LYS A 278 -4.43 0.32 16.01
CA LYS A 278 -4.90 1.69 16.31
C LYS A 278 -6.16 2.09 15.52
N CYS A 279 -6.35 1.52 14.33
CA CYS A 279 -7.51 1.77 13.47
C CYS A 279 -8.33 0.50 13.20
N HIS A 280 -7.73 -0.68 13.28
CA HIS A 280 -8.34 -1.98 12.96
C HIS A 280 -8.56 -2.85 14.20
N GLU A 281 -8.91 -2.24 15.33
CA GLU A 281 -9.11 -2.92 16.62
C GLU A 281 -10.15 -4.04 16.53
N GLU A 282 -11.30 -3.79 15.89
CA GLU A 282 -12.37 -4.79 15.70
C GLU A 282 -11.86 -6.02 14.96
N VAL A 283 -11.11 -5.81 13.87
CA VAL A 283 -10.52 -6.89 13.06
C VAL A 283 -9.51 -7.68 13.87
N TYR A 284 -8.66 -7.00 14.64
CA TYR A 284 -7.69 -7.64 15.53
C TYR A 284 -8.37 -8.45 16.64
N GLY A 285 -9.51 -7.97 17.15
CA GLY A 285 -10.34 -8.67 18.12
C GLY A 285 -10.72 -10.08 17.68
N THR A 286 -10.99 -10.29 16.40
CA THR A 286 -11.19 -11.61 15.80
C THR A 286 -9.86 -12.31 15.49
N TYR A 287 -8.93 -11.61 14.83
CA TYR A 287 -7.68 -12.20 14.33
C TYR A 287 -6.79 -12.76 15.44
N LYS A 288 -6.75 -12.14 16.63
CA LYS A 288 -5.95 -12.60 17.77
C LYS A 288 -6.27 -14.04 18.20
N ASN A 289 -7.48 -14.52 17.91
CA ASN A 289 -7.90 -15.89 18.23
C ASN A 289 -7.43 -16.90 17.17
N SER A 290 -7.05 -16.41 15.99
CA SER A 290 -6.57 -17.20 14.86
C SER A 290 -5.28 -17.95 15.20
N VAL A 291 -5.12 -19.17 14.67
CA VAL A 291 -3.84 -19.90 14.69
C VAL A 291 -2.69 -19.09 14.07
N HIS A 292 -2.99 -18.17 13.16
CA HIS A 292 -1.98 -17.29 12.56
C HIS A 292 -1.49 -16.19 13.51
N ALA A 293 -2.31 -15.72 14.44
CA ALA A 293 -1.86 -14.76 15.45
C ALA A 293 -1.07 -15.43 16.59
N LYS A 294 -1.38 -16.69 16.89
CA LYS A 294 -0.73 -17.43 17.99
C LYS A 294 0.79 -17.52 17.77
N LYS A 295 1.55 -17.15 18.81
CA LYS A 295 3.03 -17.07 18.78
C LYS A 295 3.59 -16.18 17.67
N GLY A 296 2.78 -15.25 17.12
CA GLY A 296 3.21 -14.36 16.03
C GLY A 296 3.53 -15.10 14.74
N ALA A 297 2.80 -16.19 14.44
CA ALA A 297 3.05 -16.99 13.24
C ALA A 297 2.86 -16.21 11.93
N ALA A 298 1.97 -15.22 11.93
CA ALA A 298 1.84 -14.21 10.90
C ALA A 298 1.39 -12.87 11.51
N GLN A 299 1.86 -11.79 10.90
CA GLN A 299 1.45 -10.41 11.13
C GLN A 299 0.46 -9.97 10.07
N CYS A 300 -0.24 -8.86 10.33
CA CYS A 300 -1.16 -8.24 9.37
C CYS A 300 -0.47 -7.98 8.02
N THR A 301 0.79 -7.56 8.06
CA THR A 301 1.60 -7.28 6.86
C THR A 301 2.03 -8.52 6.09
N ASP A 302 2.01 -9.69 6.72
CA ASP A 302 2.36 -10.93 6.05
C ASP A 302 1.25 -11.35 5.09
N CYS A 303 -0.01 -11.01 5.36
CA CYS A 303 -1.15 -11.24 4.46
C CYS A 303 -1.48 -10.01 3.60
N HIS A 304 -1.44 -8.80 4.16
CA HIS A 304 -1.84 -7.56 3.48
C HIS A 304 -0.64 -6.63 3.30
N ASN A 305 -0.37 -6.18 2.08
CA ASN A 305 0.65 -5.14 1.88
C ASN A 305 0.01 -3.74 1.90
N PRO A 306 0.25 -2.90 2.93
CA PRO A 306 -0.38 -1.57 3.03
C PRO A 306 -0.03 -0.63 1.87
N HIS A 307 1.08 -0.90 1.16
CA HIS A 307 1.55 -0.09 0.03
C HIS A 307 0.97 -0.51 -1.33
N SER A 308 0.23 -1.61 -1.40
CA SER A 308 -0.41 -2.08 -2.63
C SER A 308 -1.82 -2.66 -2.41
N ILE A 309 -2.40 -2.45 -1.22
CA ILE A 309 -3.70 -3.00 -0.86
C ILE A 309 -4.83 -2.33 -1.66
N ILE A 310 -5.64 -3.17 -2.30
CA ILE A 310 -6.92 -2.78 -2.93
C ILE A 310 -8.09 -3.33 -2.11
N ALA A 311 -9.32 -2.92 -2.42
CA ALA A 311 -10.47 -3.43 -1.67
C ALA A 311 -10.62 -4.93 -1.89
N TYR A 312 -11.07 -5.66 -0.86
CA TYR A 312 -11.24 -7.12 -0.93
C TYR A 312 -12.03 -7.59 -2.16
N ARG A 313 -13.07 -6.82 -2.53
CA ARG A 313 -13.96 -7.06 -3.67
C ARG A 313 -13.29 -6.91 -5.03
N GLU A 314 -12.16 -6.20 -5.10
CA GLU A 314 -11.40 -5.98 -6.34
C GLU A 314 -10.43 -7.14 -6.63
N TYR A 315 -10.08 -7.94 -5.63
CA TYR A 315 -9.32 -9.16 -5.88
C TYR A 315 -10.20 -10.23 -6.55
N ASN A 316 -9.59 -11.06 -7.38
CA ASN A 316 -10.20 -12.33 -7.81
C ASN A 316 -9.76 -13.49 -6.89
N ALA A 317 -10.43 -14.65 -7.03
CA ALA A 317 -10.15 -15.82 -6.19
C ALA A 317 -8.68 -16.28 -6.27
N LYS A 318 -8.08 -16.24 -7.47
CA LYS A 318 -6.68 -16.61 -7.68
C LYS A 318 -5.72 -15.68 -6.93
N GLN A 319 -5.90 -14.37 -7.04
CA GLN A 319 -5.07 -13.40 -6.31
C GLN A 319 -5.19 -13.57 -4.78
N ARG A 320 -6.40 -13.87 -4.27
CA ARG A 320 -6.60 -14.13 -2.83
C ARG A 320 -5.97 -15.46 -2.39
N LEU A 321 -6.01 -16.48 -3.26
CA LEU A 321 -5.33 -17.75 -3.01
C LEU A 321 -3.79 -17.57 -2.96
N GLU A 322 -3.22 -16.77 -3.86
CA GLU A 322 -1.78 -16.50 -3.94
C GLU A 322 -1.23 -15.92 -2.62
N VAL A 323 -2.02 -15.12 -1.90
CA VAL A 323 -1.66 -14.60 -0.57
C VAL A 323 -1.30 -15.74 0.38
N CYS A 324 -2.13 -16.78 0.44
CA CYS A 324 -1.95 -17.95 1.30
C CYS A 324 -0.83 -18.88 0.78
N ALA A 325 -0.74 -19.04 -0.54
CA ALA A 325 0.22 -19.92 -1.20
C ALA A 325 1.69 -19.47 -1.03
N ARG A 326 1.94 -18.21 -0.62
CA ARG A 326 3.30 -17.75 -0.25
C ARG A 326 3.94 -18.60 0.84
N CYS A 327 3.14 -19.10 1.79
CA CYS A 327 3.59 -19.99 2.86
C CYS A 327 3.08 -21.42 2.67
N HIS A 328 1.83 -21.60 2.26
CA HIS A 328 1.20 -22.91 2.05
C HIS A 328 1.41 -23.43 0.62
N LYS A 329 2.66 -23.76 0.27
CA LYS A 329 3.03 -24.11 -1.12
C LYS A 329 2.48 -25.47 -1.59
N ASP A 330 2.29 -26.40 -0.67
CA ASP A 330 1.81 -27.77 -0.89
C ASP A 330 0.29 -27.90 -0.73
N TYR A 331 -0.44 -26.79 -0.86
CA TYR A 331 -1.89 -26.79 -0.67
C TYR A 331 -2.63 -27.75 -1.62
N PRO A 332 -2.28 -27.95 -2.91
CA PRO A 332 -3.02 -28.88 -3.76
C PRO A 332 -2.94 -30.31 -3.25
N GLU A 333 -1.75 -30.76 -2.84
CA GLU A 333 -1.51 -32.12 -2.33
C GLU A 333 -2.21 -32.34 -0.98
N LYS A 334 -2.16 -31.34 -0.09
CA LYS A 334 -2.86 -31.39 1.21
C LYS A 334 -4.39 -31.34 1.07
N HIS A 335 -4.90 -30.98 -0.11
CA HIS A 335 -6.33 -30.94 -0.42
C HIS A 335 -6.78 -32.00 -1.43
N ALA A 336 -5.98 -33.05 -1.66
CA ALA A 336 -6.33 -34.16 -2.57
C ALA A 336 -7.64 -34.90 -2.21
N TRP A 337 -8.15 -34.70 -0.99
CA TRP A 337 -9.47 -35.21 -0.59
C TRP A 337 -10.64 -34.52 -1.32
N LEU A 338 -10.42 -33.34 -1.91
CA LEU A 338 -11.43 -32.62 -2.67
C LEU A 338 -11.46 -33.15 -4.13
N PRO A 339 -12.58 -33.67 -4.62
CA PRO A 339 -12.68 -34.16 -6.00
C PRO A 339 -12.27 -33.08 -7.01
N HIS A 340 -11.52 -33.42 -8.05
CA HIS A 340 -11.02 -32.45 -9.03
C HIS A 340 -10.41 -31.19 -8.37
N THR A 341 -9.50 -31.37 -7.41
CA THR A 341 -8.97 -30.31 -6.53
C THR A 341 -8.57 -29.03 -7.27
N ARG A 342 -7.90 -29.17 -8.42
CA ARG A 342 -7.47 -28.03 -9.24
C ARG A 342 -8.65 -27.21 -9.79
N LEU A 343 -9.73 -27.88 -10.19
CA LEU A 343 -10.93 -27.22 -10.71
C LEU A 343 -11.65 -26.44 -9.62
N HIS A 344 -11.71 -27.00 -8.40
CA HIS A 344 -12.26 -26.29 -7.25
C HIS A 344 -11.49 -25.01 -6.94
N PHE A 345 -10.15 -25.04 -6.98
CA PHE A 345 -9.33 -23.85 -6.75
C PHE A 345 -9.37 -22.80 -7.87
N ASN A 346 -10.05 -23.07 -8.99
CA ASN A 346 -10.37 -22.02 -9.96
C ASN A 346 -11.50 -21.10 -9.46
N TYR A 347 -12.34 -21.58 -8.55
CA TYR A 347 -13.54 -20.86 -8.08
C TYR A 347 -13.57 -20.65 -6.56
N LEU A 348 -12.69 -21.32 -5.81
CA LEU A 348 -12.56 -21.24 -4.36
C LEU A 348 -11.25 -20.58 -3.95
N GLU A 349 -11.36 -19.74 -2.94
CA GLU A 349 -10.25 -19.21 -2.15
C GLU A 349 -10.15 -19.93 -0.80
N CYS A 350 -8.97 -19.89 -0.18
CA CYS A 350 -8.69 -20.61 1.06
C CYS A 350 -9.62 -20.15 2.21
N SER A 351 -9.89 -18.84 2.30
CA SER A 351 -10.76 -18.23 3.32
C SER A 351 -12.19 -18.78 3.28
N THR A 352 -12.68 -19.20 2.11
CA THR A 352 -14.02 -19.80 2.00
C THR A 352 -14.15 -21.06 2.86
N CYS A 353 -13.07 -21.84 3.00
CA CYS A 353 -13.06 -23.06 3.81
C CYS A 353 -12.40 -22.90 5.19
N HIS A 354 -11.43 -22.01 5.30
CA HIS A 354 -10.68 -21.81 6.55
C HIS A 354 -11.22 -20.69 7.43
N SER A 355 -12.20 -19.92 6.96
CA SER A 355 -12.98 -18.96 7.75
C SER A 355 -14.49 -19.25 7.63
N PRO A 356 -15.04 -20.18 8.44
CA PRO A 356 -16.45 -20.60 8.36
C PRO A 356 -17.45 -19.48 8.62
N GLU A 357 -17.14 -18.59 9.55
CA GLU A 357 -18.03 -17.49 9.94
C GLU A 357 -18.01 -16.32 8.95
N SER A 358 -17.14 -16.34 7.94
CA SER A 358 -17.23 -15.41 6.82
C SER A 358 -18.55 -15.60 6.08
N LYS A 359 -19.23 -14.51 5.71
CA LYS A 359 -20.41 -14.57 4.86
C LYS A 359 -20.01 -14.79 3.41
N LYS A 360 -20.72 -15.68 2.72
CA LYS A 360 -20.39 -16.15 1.38
C LYS A 360 -21.63 -16.10 0.50
N SER A 361 -21.42 -15.72 -0.75
CA SER A 361 -22.45 -15.81 -1.78
C SER A 361 -21.92 -16.56 -2.97
N ILE A 362 -22.77 -17.33 -3.64
CA ILE A 362 -22.49 -17.79 -4.99
C ILE A 362 -23.19 -16.87 -5.98
N VAL A 363 -22.45 -16.44 -6.99
CA VAL A 363 -22.97 -15.61 -8.07
C VAL A 363 -22.86 -16.35 -9.38
N PHE A 364 -23.93 -16.31 -10.17
CA PHE A 364 -24.01 -16.89 -11.50
C PHE A 364 -23.91 -15.77 -12.53
N ASN A 365 -23.08 -15.98 -13.55
CA ASN A 365 -22.92 -15.06 -14.67
C ASN A 365 -23.15 -15.83 -15.97
N LEU A 366 -23.61 -15.13 -16.98
CA LEU A 366 -23.73 -15.67 -18.33
C LEU A 366 -22.50 -15.27 -19.12
N GLY A 367 -21.95 -16.20 -19.89
CA GLY A 367 -20.79 -15.94 -20.73
C GLY A 367 -20.90 -16.59 -22.09
N LYS A 368 -20.02 -16.16 -22.99
CA LYS A 368 -19.79 -16.74 -24.31
C LYS A 368 -18.36 -17.26 -24.42
N ARG A 369 -18.19 -18.33 -25.18
CA ARG A 369 -16.90 -18.91 -25.54
C ARG A 369 -16.55 -18.49 -26.96
N THR A 370 -15.37 -17.89 -27.10
CA THR A 370 -14.81 -17.51 -28.40
C THR A 370 -13.44 -18.18 -28.51
N GLY A 371 -13.38 -19.33 -29.18
CA GLY A 371 -12.22 -20.23 -29.09
C GLY A 371 -12.01 -20.73 -27.66
N ASP A 372 -10.78 -20.62 -27.15
CA ASP A 372 -10.43 -21.00 -25.76
C ASP A 372 -10.78 -19.91 -24.72
N ALA A 373 -11.16 -18.70 -25.15
CA ALA A 373 -11.43 -17.58 -24.26
C ALA A 373 -12.88 -17.62 -23.73
N ARG A 374 -13.03 -17.50 -22.41
CA ARG A 374 -14.32 -17.31 -21.73
C ARG A 374 -14.54 -15.82 -21.45
N GLN A 375 -15.63 -15.27 -21.98
CA GLN A 375 -15.99 -13.87 -21.78
C GLN A 375 -17.38 -13.80 -21.13
N ILE A 376 -17.54 -12.98 -20.08
CA ILE A 376 -18.87 -12.69 -19.50
C ILE A 376 -19.65 -11.82 -20.49
N LEU A 377 -20.94 -12.11 -20.69
CA LEU A 377 -21.80 -11.33 -21.57
C LEU A 377 -21.90 -9.88 -21.08
N SER A 378 -21.82 -8.94 -22.02
CA SER A 378 -22.02 -7.52 -21.78
C SER A 378 -23.48 -7.13 -21.98
N TYR A 379 -23.82 -5.91 -21.55
CA TYR A 379 -25.15 -5.37 -21.79
C TYR A 379 -25.47 -5.24 -23.29
N GLN A 380 -24.45 -4.98 -24.12
CA GLN A 380 -24.60 -4.89 -25.57
C GLN A 380 -24.96 -6.26 -26.16
N ASP A 381 -24.27 -7.32 -25.74
CA ASP A 381 -24.54 -8.69 -26.21
C ASP A 381 -26.02 -9.07 -25.98
N ILE A 382 -26.55 -8.79 -24.79
CA ILE A 382 -27.96 -9.10 -24.47
C ILE A 382 -28.92 -8.20 -25.25
N ARG A 383 -28.62 -6.90 -25.35
CA ARG A 383 -29.45 -5.93 -26.06
C ARG A 383 -29.58 -6.24 -27.54
N ASP A 384 -28.50 -6.69 -28.18
CA ASP A 384 -28.48 -6.98 -29.61
C ASP A 384 -29.39 -8.19 -29.95
N VAL A 385 -29.63 -9.08 -28.97
CA VAL A 385 -30.50 -10.24 -29.11
C VAL A 385 -31.97 -9.96 -28.78
N TYR A 386 -32.26 -9.17 -27.74
CA TYR A 386 -33.65 -8.94 -27.30
C TYR A 386 -34.22 -7.57 -27.71
N GLY A 387 -33.43 -6.66 -28.28
CA GLY A 387 -33.84 -5.32 -28.68
C GLY A 387 -33.80 -4.29 -27.55
N GLY A 388 -33.77 -3.00 -27.88
CA GLY A 388 -33.46 -1.88 -26.95
C GLY A 388 -34.45 -1.56 -25.82
N ARG A 389 -35.48 -2.40 -25.56
CA ARG A 389 -36.53 -2.15 -24.54
C ARG A 389 -36.85 -3.39 -23.70
N VAL A 390 -35.84 -4.02 -23.12
CA VAL A 390 -36.02 -5.31 -22.44
C VAL A 390 -35.81 -5.12 -20.95
N ASP A 391 -36.90 -5.22 -20.19
CA ASP A 391 -36.81 -5.50 -18.76
C ASP A 391 -36.36 -6.96 -18.60
N LEU A 392 -35.05 -7.17 -18.51
CA LEU A 392 -34.47 -8.51 -18.42
C LEU A 392 -34.99 -9.30 -17.22
N LYS A 393 -35.47 -8.63 -16.17
CA LYS A 393 -36.00 -9.30 -15.00
C LYS A 393 -37.26 -10.09 -15.35
N SER A 394 -38.18 -9.52 -16.11
CA SER A 394 -39.45 -10.18 -16.49
C SER A 394 -39.28 -11.33 -17.49
N PHE A 395 -38.13 -11.43 -18.17
CA PHE A 395 -37.83 -12.54 -19.08
C PHE A 395 -37.26 -13.77 -18.39
N ILE A 396 -36.64 -13.60 -17.21
CA ILE A 396 -36.07 -14.72 -16.44
C ILE A 396 -37.05 -15.14 -15.35
N ASP A 397 -37.60 -14.19 -14.60
CA ASP A 397 -38.59 -14.42 -13.56
C ASP A 397 -39.99 -14.47 -14.19
N LEU A 398 -40.33 -15.62 -14.79
CA LEU A 398 -41.57 -15.81 -15.55
C LEU A 398 -42.82 -15.78 -14.65
N ASN A 399 -42.67 -16.18 -13.38
CA ASN A 399 -43.76 -16.25 -12.43
C ASN A 399 -43.94 -14.94 -11.62
N GLY A 400 -42.93 -14.05 -11.64
CA GLY A 400 -42.96 -12.73 -11.01
C GLY A 400 -42.77 -12.74 -9.48
N ASP A 401 -42.27 -13.83 -8.90
CA ASP A 401 -42.07 -13.99 -7.46
C ASP A 401 -40.77 -13.33 -6.95
N GLY A 402 -39.95 -12.81 -7.86
CA GLY A 402 -38.69 -12.13 -7.57
C GLY A 402 -37.50 -13.07 -7.33
N VAL A 403 -37.65 -14.38 -7.53
CA VAL A 403 -36.63 -15.40 -7.28
C VAL A 403 -36.52 -16.37 -8.47
N VAL A 404 -35.34 -16.47 -9.06
CA VAL A 404 -35.14 -17.36 -10.22
C VAL A 404 -34.88 -18.80 -9.77
N THR A 405 -35.64 -19.73 -10.32
CA THR A 405 -35.49 -21.18 -10.15
C THR A 405 -34.59 -21.82 -11.21
N SER A 406 -34.23 -23.09 -11.01
CA SER A 406 -33.46 -23.89 -11.99
C SER A 406 -34.19 -24.03 -13.33
N GLU A 407 -35.51 -24.19 -13.28
CA GLU A 407 -36.39 -24.32 -14.45
C GLU A 407 -36.45 -23.01 -15.25
N GLU A 408 -36.69 -21.89 -14.59
CA GLU A 408 -36.72 -20.56 -15.21
C GLU A 408 -35.38 -20.16 -15.82
N LEU A 409 -34.28 -20.43 -15.10
CA LEU A 409 -32.95 -20.15 -15.64
C LEU A 409 -32.64 -21.02 -16.85
N SER A 410 -33.07 -22.29 -16.84
CA SER A 410 -32.88 -23.20 -17.98
C SER A 410 -33.68 -22.73 -19.20
N ASP A 411 -34.95 -22.37 -19.01
CA ASP A 411 -35.81 -21.88 -20.07
C ASP A 411 -35.26 -20.58 -20.69
N PHE A 412 -34.80 -19.66 -19.85
CA PHE A 412 -34.17 -18.42 -20.30
C PHE A 412 -32.87 -18.70 -21.08
N PHE A 413 -32.00 -19.57 -20.57
CA PHE A 413 -30.72 -19.86 -21.20
C PHE A 413 -30.88 -20.60 -22.54
N LEU A 414 -31.84 -21.53 -22.65
CA LEU A 414 -32.17 -22.20 -23.91
C LEU A 414 -32.73 -21.21 -24.94
N ASP A 415 -33.57 -20.26 -24.51
CA ASP A 415 -34.03 -19.19 -25.40
C ASP A 415 -32.85 -18.33 -25.90
N LEU A 416 -31.96 -17.95 -24.99
CA LEU A 416 -30.76 -17.18 -25.30
C LEU A 416 -29.87 -17.93 -26.31
N ARG A 417 -29.63 -19.22 -26.09
CA ARG A 417 -28.81 -20.08 -26.97
C ARG A 417 -29.40 -20.24 -28.37
N ARG A 418 -30.73 -20.22 -28.53
CA ARG A 418 -31.36 -20.26 -29.86
C ARG A 418 -31.12 -18.97 -30.66
N LYS A 419 -30.91 -17.84 -29.97
CA LYS A 419 -30.75 -16.53 -30.58
C LYS A 419 -29.28 -16.11 -30.74
N PHE A 420 -28.39 -16.63 -29.90
CA PHE A 420 -26.94 -16.48 -30.04
C PHE A 420 -26.36 -17.50 -31.02
N ARG A 421 -25.32 -17.11 -31.75
CA ARG A 421 -24.59 -18.02 -32.65
C ARG A 421 -23.41 -18.70 -31.97
N GLU A 422 -22.88 -18.07 -30.93
CA GLU A 422 -21.74 -18.52 -30.15
C GLU A 422 -22.13 -19.53 -29.06
N ASP A 423 -21.14 -20.32 -28.62
CA ASP A 423 -21.32 -21.26 -27.50
C ASP A 423 -21.44 -20.47 -26.19
N LEU A 424 -22.59 -20.55 -25.54
CA LEU A 424 -22.87 -19.88 -24.28
C LEU A 424 -22.60 -20.81 -23.10
N PHE A 425 -22.29 -20.22 -21.95
CA PHE A 425 -22.15 -20.94 -20.69
C PHE A 425 -22.72 -20.16 -19.50
N ILE A 426 -23.04 -20.88 -18.43
CA ILE A 426 -23.33 -20.32 -17.11
C ILE A 426 -22.12 -20.55 -16.21
N GLY A 427 -21.48 -19.46 -15.78
CA GLY A 427 -20.34 -19.49 -14.86
C GLY A 427 -20.78 -19.24 -13.42
N GLY A 428 -20.31 -20.06 -12.49
CA GLY A 428 -20.49 -19.87 -11.06
C GLY A 428 -19.22 -19.30 -10.44
N SER A 429 -19.36 -18.38 -9.49
CA SER A 429 -18.23 -17.86 -8.71
C SER A 429 -18.63 -17.65 -7.27
N ILE A 430 -17.75 -18.04 -6.35
CA ILE A 430 -17.99 -17.90 -4.92
C ILE A 430 -17.27 -16.66 -4.44
N ILE A 431 -18.00 -15.78 -3.78
CA ILE A 431 -17.48 -14.52 -3.25
C ILE A 431 -17.69 -14.48 -1.74
N VAL A 432 -16.68 -14.02 -1.01
CA VAL A 432 -16.82 -13.70 0.41
C VAL A 432 -17.33 -12.26 0.53
N THR A 433 -18.56 -12.10 1.02
CA THR A 433 -19.25 -10.81 1.14
C THR A 433 -18.94 -10.10 2.45
N LYS A 434 -18.64 -10.87 3.51
CA LYS A 434 -18.12 -10.37 4.79
C LYS A 434 -17.00 -11.30 5.28
N VAL A 435 -15.80 -10.77 5.42
CA VAL A 435 -14.63 -11.53 5.90
C VAL A 435 -14.63 -11.62 7.42
N HIS A 436 -14.46 -12.82 7.95
CA HIS A 436 -14.21 -13.09 9.36
C HIS A 436 -12.74 -13.50 9.52
N HIS A 437 -11.94 -12.73 10.26
CA HIS A 437 -10.48 -12.87 10.29
C HIS A 437 -9.97 -13.99 11.21
N ASP A 438 -10.77 -15.01 11.48
CA ASP A 438 -10.32 -16.25 12.12
C ASP A 438 -10.10 -17.34 11.06
N TYR A 439 -8.86 -17.83 10.99
CA TYR A 439 -8.42 -18.85 10.02
C TYR A 439 -8.05 -20.18 10.71
N SER A 440 -8.54 -20.39 11.93
CA SER A 440 -8.22 -21.57 12.76
C SER A 440 -8.93 -22.84 12.34
N ALA A 441 -9.93 -22.76 11.48
CA ALA A 441 -10.76 -23.90 11.14
C ALA A 441 -9.94 -24.98 10.41
N LYS A 442 -9.76 -26.12 11.08
CA LYS A 442 -9.18 -27.36 10.53
C LYS A 442 -10.32 -28.37 10.33
N GLY A 443 -10.47 -28.86 9.11
CA GLY A 443 -11.71 -29.49 8.64
C GLY A 443 -12.04 -30.84 9.29
N THR A 444 -13.34 -31.06 9.51
CA THR A 444 -13.99 -32.38 9.51
C THR A 444 -15.39 -32.35 8.87
N LYS A 445 -16.18 -31.26 9.02
CA LYS A 445 -17.53 -31.16 8.43
C LYS A 445 -17.62 -30.80 6.94
N ARG A 446 -16.56 -30.25 6.34
CA ARG A 446 -16.57 -29.75 4.94
C ARG A 446 -16.17 -30.78 3.87
N LYS A 447 -15.89 -32.02 4.28
CA LYS A 447 -15.67 -33.14 3.35
C LYS A 447 -16.99 -33.75 2.84
N ILE A 448 -18.12 -33.24 3.32
CA ILE A 448 -19.45 -33.66 2.88
C ILE A 448 -19.85 -32.75 1.72
N CYS A 449 -19.88 -33.32 0.51
CA CYS A 449 -20.11 -32.55 -0.72
C CYS A 449 -21.44 -31.78 -0.71
N THR A 450 -22.47 -32.35 -0.06
CA THR A 450 -23.80 -31.74 0.09
C THR A 450 -23.79 -30.43 0.90
N THR A 451 -22.72 -30.16 1.65
CA THR A 451 -22.53 -28.86 2.34
C THR A 451 -22.53 -27.69 1.36
N CYS A 452 -22.05 -27.91 0.13
CA CYS A 452 -21.91 -26.89 -0.91
C CYS A 452 -22.71 -27.19 -2.18
N HIS A 453 -23.10 -28.45 -2.42
CA HIS A 453 -23.78 -28.87 -3.64
C HIS A 453 -25.23 -29.31 -3.41
N SER A 454 -25.79 -28.98 -2.25
CA SER A 454 -27.20 -29.24 -1.96
C SER A 454 -28.08 -28.00 -2.20
N GLN A 455 -29.36 -28.23 -2.51
CA GLN A 455 -30.37 -27.19 -2.59
C GLN A 455 -30.57 -26.40 -1.29
N HIS A 456 -30.16 -26.99 -0.16
CA HIS A 456 -30.17 -26.36 1.16
C HIS A 456 -28.75 -26.23 1.73
N ALA A 457 -27.75 -26.08 0.86
CA ALA A 457 -26.35 -25.93 1.23
C ALA A 457 -26.15 -24.81 2.26
N PRO A 458 -25.80 -25.13 3.53
CA PRO A 458 -25.60 -24.12 4.57
C PRO A 458 -24.33 -23.28 4.37
N PHE A 459 -23.53 -23.61 3.35
CA PHE A 459 -22.28 -22.94 3.04
C PHE A 459 -22.46 -21.53 2.45
N TYR A 460 -23.59 -21.28 1.78
CA TYR A 460 -23.87 -19.97 1.16
C TYR A 460 -24.94 -19.22 1.97
N ASP A 461 -24.67 -17.96 2.28
CA ASP A 461 -25.64 -17.06 2.89
C ASP A 461 -26.68 -16.56 1.86
N SER A 462 -26.30 -16.51 0.59
CA SER A 462 -27.14 -16.00 -0.50
C SER A 462 -26.66 -16.46 -1.88
N MET A 463 -27.56 -16.42 -2.86
CA MET A 463 -27.29 -16.81 -4.25
C MET A 463 -27.91 -15.79 -5.21
N TYR A 464 -27.17 -15.37 -6.22
CA TYR A 464 -27.64 -14.37 -7.18
C TYR A 464 -27.24 -14.70 -8.61
N LEU A 465 -28.13 -14.41 -9.55
CA LEU A 465 -27.82 -14.28 -10.97
C LEU A 465 -27.45 -12.83 -11.25
N ILE A 466 -26.28 -12.62 -11.85
CA ILE A 466 -25.80 -11.32 -12.27
C ILE A 466 -26.08 -11.16 -13.75
N LEU A 467 -26.87 -10.14 -14.09
CA LEU A 467 -27.09 -9.74 -15.47
C LEU A 467 -26.45 -8.38 -15.73
N PRO A 468 -25.78 -8.20 -16.88
CA PRO A 468 -25.25 -6.90 -17.26
C PRO A 468 -26.41 -5.94 -17.58
N ALA A 469 -26.33 -4.71 -17.09
CA ALA A 469 -27.29 -3.64 -17.41
C ALA A 469 -26.53 -2.35 -17.80
N LYS A 470 -27.27 -1.37 -18.33
CA LYS A 470 -26.72 -0.15 -18.95
C LYS A 470 -25.79 0.66 -18.03
N GLU A 471 -26.09 0.72 -16.74
CA GLU A 471 -25.29 1.47 -15.75
C GLU A 471 -24.67 0.59 -14.66
N LYS A 472 -25.46 -0.32 -14.08
CA LYS A 472 -25.03 -1.24 -13.02
C LYS A 472 -25.56 -2.63 -13.30
N HIS A 473 -24.82 -3.65 -12.89
CA HIS A 473 -25.28 -5.03 -12.95
C HIS A 473 -26.56 -5.20 -12.13
N LEU A 474 -27.50 -5.97 -12.67
CA LEU A 474 -28.70 -6.41 -11.99
C LEU A 474 -28.40 -7.70 -11.22
N TYR A 475 -28.77 -7.74 -9.94
CA TYR A 475 -28.60 -8.91 -9.08
C TYR A 475 -29.99 -9.49 -8.80
N ILE A 476 -30.28 -10.66 -9.35
CA ILE A 476 -31.56 -11.34 -9.15
C ILE A 476 -31.35 -12.49 -8.17
N PRO A 477 -32.10 -12.58 -7.06
CA PRO A 477 -32.03 -13.71 -6.14
C PRO A 477 -32.29 -15.04 -6.87
N VAL A 478 -31.56 -16.07 -6.47
CA VAL A 478 -31.66 -17.41 -7.06
C VAL A 478 -32.02 -18.41 -5.96
N LYS A 479 -32.93 -19.33 -6.27
CA LYS A 479 -33.29 -20.42 -5.36
C LYS A 479 -32.17 -21.47 -5.31
N GLY A 480 -31.95 -22.08 -4.16
CA GLY A 480 -30.92 -23.11 -3.98
C GLY A 480 -31.06 -24.32 -4.89
N THR A 481 -32.24 -24.57 -5.49
CA THR A 481 -32.46 -25.67 -6.45
C THR A 481 -31.48 -25.65 -7.62
N ILE A 482 -30.92 -24.48 -7.99
CA ILE A 482 -29.86 -24.39 -9.01
C ILE A 482 -28.60 -25.19 -8.63
N LEU A 483 -28.29 -25.37 -7.34
CA LEU A 483 -27.18 -26.20 -6.90
C LEU A 483 -27.49 -27.70 -6.94
N GLY A 484 -28.76 -28.05 -6.76
CA GLY A 484 -29.25 -29.43 -6.81
C GLY A 484 -29.60 -29.90 -8.22
N ALA A 485 -29.70 -28.97 -9.18
CA ALA A 485 -29.96 -29.28 -10.58
C ALA A 485 -28.92 -30.28 -11.10
N ALA A 486 -29.38 -31.28 -11.84
CA ALA A 486 -28.46 -32.21 -12.49
C ALA A 486 -27.55 -31.46 -13.49
N PRO A 487 -26.40 -32.04 -13.89
CA PRO A 487 -25.63 -31.57 -15.03
C PRO A 487 -26.45 -31.74 -16.33
N ILE A 488 -27.45 -30.89 -16.52
CA ILE A 488 -28.21 -30.73 -17.77
C ILE A 488 -27.32 -29.93 -18.72
N SER A 489 -27.53 -30.03 -20.04
CA SER A 489 -26.77 -29.31 -21.08
C SER A 489 -26.55 -27.81 -20.83
N VAL A 490 -27.39 -27.19 -19.99
CA VAL A 490 -27.32 -25.78 -19.56
C VAL A 490 -26.34 -25.55 -18.39
N PHE A 491 -26.19 -26.52 -17.50
CA PHE A 491 -25.39 -26.41 -16.27
C PHE A 491 -24.16 -27.30 -16.25
N THR A 492 -23.77 -27.92 -17.38
CA THR A 492 -22.58 -28.80 -17.46
C THR A 492 -21.29 -28.14 -17.00
N ASP A 493 -21.21 -26.81 -17.06
CA ASP A 493 -20.04 -26.04 -16.63
C ASP A 493 -20.05 -25.68 -15.14
N LEU A 494 -21.17 -25.89 -14.47
CA LEU A 494 -21.31 -25.87 -13.02
C LEU A 494 -21.17 -27.32 -12.56
N ASN A 495 -20.13 -27.66 -11.80
CA ASN A 495 -19.95 -29.02 -11.28
C ASN A 495 -21.02 -29.33 -10.22
N LEU A 496 -22.26 -29.59 -10.64
CA LEU A 496 -23.40 -29.89 -9.78
C LEU A 496 -23.48 -31.40 -9.55
N LEU A 497 -23.86 -31.81 -8.34
CA LEU A 497 -23.95 -33.23 -7.99
C LEU A 497 -25.29 -33.87 -8.36
N GLY A 498 -26.29 -33.08 -8.77
CA GLY A 498 -27.61 -33.59 -9.17
C GLY A 498 -28.37 -34.26 -8.02
N GLU A 499 -28.73 -33.49 -6.99
CA GLU A 499 -29.48 -33.97 -5.82
C GLU A 499 -31.01 -33.92 -6.00
N GLU A 500 -31.52 -33.35 -7.10
CA GLU A 500 -32.97 -33.27 -7.34
C GLU A 500 -33.59 -34.65 -7.62
N ARG A 501 -34.55 -35.05 -6.76
CA ARG A 501 -35.40 -36.24 -6.96
C ARG A 501 -36.37 -36.06 -8.12
N VAL A 502 -36.84 -37.19 -8.68
CA VAL A 502 -37.93 -37.16 -9.67
C VAL A 502 -39.22 -36.55 -9.08
N THR A 503 -39.83 -35.63 -9.81
CA THR A 503 -41.10 -34.98 -9.43
C THR A 503 -42.28 -35.56 -10.20
N VAL A 504 -43.51 -35.29 -9.73
CA VAL A 504 -44.74 -35.71 -10.45
C VAL A 504 -44.83 -35.05 -11.84
N ASN A 505 -44.29 -33.84 -11.98
CA ASN A 505 -44.27 -33.15 -13.27
C ASN A 505 -43.31 -33.82 -14.26
N ASP A 506 -42.16 -34.33 -13.78
CA ASP A 506 -41.21 -35.10 -14.59
C ASP A 506 -41.86 -36.39 -15.13
N VAL A 507 -42.59 -37.10 -14.27
CA VAL A 507 -43.33 -38.32 -14.65
C VAL A 507 -44.43 -38.00 -15.66
N LYS A 508 -45.23 -36.96 -15.42
CA LYS A 508 -46.29 -36.54 -16.36
C LYS A 508 -45.73 -36.10 -17.71
N GLY A 509 -44.56 -35.46 -17.72
CA GLY A 509 -43.82 -35.08 -18.92
C GLY A 509 -43.33 -36.28 -19.72
N LEU A 510 -42.88 -37.35 -19.05
CA LEU A 510 -42.44 -38.60 -19.69
C LEU A 510 -43.57 -39.31 -20.44
N PHE A 511 -44.77 -39.30 -19.87
CA PHE A 511 -45.96 -39.95 -20.43
C PHE A 511 -46.83 -39.03 -21.31
N GLY A 512 -46.36 -37.82 -21.61
CA GLY A 512 -47.04 -36.90 -22.52
C GLY A 512 -48.40 -36.37 -22.03
N LEU A 513 -48.66 -36.41 -20.71
CA LEU A 513 -49.96 -36.03 -20.12
C LEU A 513 -50.16 -34.51 -19.98
N ARG A 514 -49.38 -33.71 -20.72
CA ARG A 514 -49.46 -32.24 -20.77
C ARG A 514 -49.35 -31.81 -22.23
N ASP A 515 -50.24 -30.93 -22.67
CA ASP A 515 -50.47 -30.49 -24.07
C ASP A 515 -49.26 -29.87 -24.83
N LYS A 516 -48.05 -29.87 -24.27
CA LYS A 516 -46.82 -29.46 -24.96
C LYS A 516 -45.65 -30.31 -24.48
N ALA A 517 -45.60 -31.56 -24.89
CA ALA A 517 -44.37 -32.35 -24.77
C ALA A 517 -43.27 -31.67 -25.60
N ARG A 518 -42.34 -30.99 -24.92
CA ARG A 518 -41.20 -30.29 -25.54
C ARG A 518 -40.26 -31.33 -26.18
N PRO A 519 -39.75 -31.11 -27.40
CA PRO A 519 -38.65 -31.91 -27.94
C PRO A 519 -37.41 -31.70 -27.05
N GLY A 520 -36.92 -32.76 -26.40
CA GLY A 520 -35.73 -32.71 -25.53
C GLY A 520 -35.96 -33.16 -24.08
N HIS A 521 -37.21 -33.32 -23.63
CA HIS A 521 -37.53 -33.61 -22.22
C HIS A 521 -36.89 -34.91 -21.67
N ILE A 522 -36.69 -35.91 -22.54
CA ILE A 522 -36.03 -37.19 -22.21
C ILE A 522 -34.53 -37.01 -21.92
N GLN A 523 -33.87 -36.09 -22.63
CA GLN A 523 -32.44 -35.76 -22.44
C GLN A 523 -32.23 -34.85 -21.21
N GLU A 524 -33.27 -34.13 -20.77
CA GLU A 524 -33.25 -33.24 -19.62
C GLU A 524 -33.34 -33.96 -18.26
N LEU A 525 -33.72 -35.24 -18.23
CA LEU A 525 -33.93 -36.00 -16.99
C LEU A 525 -32.64 -36.43 -16.27
N GLY A 526 -31.53 -36.63 -16.98
CA GLY A 526 -30.21 -36.93 -16.38
C GLY A 526 -30.23 -38.10 -15.36
N PHE A 527 -29.65 -37.90 -14.16
CA PHE A 527 -29.62 -38.93 -13.11
C PHE A 527 -30.98 -39.26 -12.50
N LYS A 528 -32.05 -38.48 -12.75
CA LYS A 528 -33.43 -38.84 -12.36
C LYS A 528 -33.89 -40.14 -13.05
N TRP A 529 -33.22 -40.58 -14.11
CA TRP A 529 -33.40 -41.92 -14.68
C TRP A 529 -33.17 -43.04 -13.67
N ILE A 530 -32.28 -42.86 -12.68
CA ILE A 530 -32.07 -43.84 -11.60
C ILE A 530 -33.32 -43.94 -10.72
N ASP A 531 -33.90 -42.79 -10.34
CA ASP A 531 -35.15 -42.76 -9.58
C ASP A 531 -36.31 -43.38 -10.38
N ILE A 532 -36.44 -43.03 -11.66
CA ILE A 532 -37.46 -43.58 -12.56
C ILE A 532 -37.29 -45.09 -12.72
N LEU A 533 -36.05 -45.57 -12.90
CA LEU A 533 -35.75 -47.00 -12.98
C LEU A 533 -36.09 -47.70 -11.67
N GLY A 534 -35.77 -47.10 -10.52
CA GLY A 534 -36.14 -47.61 -9.20
C GLY A 534 -37.65 -47.74 -9.03
N ILE A 535 -38.41 -46.70 -9.40
CA ILE A 535 -39.88 -46.70 -9.38
C ILE A 535 -40.43 -47.78 -10.32
N ALA A 536 -39.88 -47.92 -11.53
CA ALA A 536 -40.29 -48.92 -12.50
C ALA A 536 -40.05 -50.35 -11.99
N VAL A 537 -38.91 -50.60 -11.35
CA VAL A 537 -38.60 -51.90 -10.71
C VAL A 537 -39.58 -52.19 -9.58
N CYS A 538 -39.88 -51.22 -8.70
CA CYS A 538 -40.88 -51.39 -7.66
C CYS A 538 -42.27 -51.70 -8.23
N ALA A 539 -42.69 -51.01 -9.30
CA ALA A 539 -43.97 -51.26 -9.97
C ALA A 539 -44.02 -52.67 -10.60
N ALA A 540 -42.95 -53.11 -11.25
CA ALA A 540 -42.85 -54.45 -11.84
C ALA A 540 -42.97 -55.55 -10.77
N ILE A 541 -42.33 -55.37 -9.61
CA ILE A 541 -42.44 -56.28 -8.47
C ILE A 541 -43.89 -56.35 -7.97
N LEU A 542 -44.57 -55.21 -7.82
CA LEU A 542 -45.97 -55.17 -7.38
C LEU A 542 -46.90 -55.86 -8.40
N ILE A 543 -46.70 -55.63 -9.70
CA ILE A 543 -47.48 -56.30 -10.76
C ILE A 543 -47.26 -57.81 -10.71
N PHE A 544 -46.02 -58.26 -10.53
CA PHE A 544 -45.70 -59.68 -10.41
C PHE A 544 -46.39 -60.31 -9.20
N ILE A 545 -46.36 -59.65 -8.04
CA ILE A 545 -47.08 -60.10 -6.84
C ILE A 545 -48.59 -60.21 -7.12
N LEU A 546 -49.17 -59.20 -7.79
CA LEU A 546 -50.60 -59.20 -8.13
C LEU A 546 -50.95 -60.34 -9.07
N PHE A 547 -50.13 -60.57 -10.10
CA PHE A 547 -50.29 -61.67 -11.06
C PHE A 547 -50.15 -63.03 -10.37
N HIS A 548 -49.19 -63.16 -9.44
CA HIS A 548 -49.02 -64.37 -8.64
C HIS A 548 -50.26 -64.63 -7.77
N ILE A 549 -50.82 -63.60 -7.12
CA ILE A 549 -52.06 -63.72 -6.33
C ILE A 549 -53.23 -64.15 -7.21
N ILE A 550 -53.43 -63.50 -8.37
CA ILE A 550 -54.50 -63.84 -9.32
C ILE A 550 -54.34 -65.27 -9.85
N ALA A 551 -53.14 -65.65 -10.26
CA ALA A 551 -52.83 -67.01 -10.69
C ALA A 551 -53.15 -68.02 -9.58
N ARG A 552 -52.83 -67.71 -8.31
CA ARG A 552 -53.17 -68.56 -7.16
C ARG A 552 -54.68 -68.68 -6.90
N ILE A 553 -55.46 -67.67 -7.25
CA ILE A 553 -56.93 -67.68 -7.13
C ILE A 553 -57.54 -68.51 -8.27
N PHE A 554 -57.03 -68.37 -9.50
CA PHE A 554 -57.57 -69.07 -10.67
C PHE A 554 -57.09 -70.53 -10.81
N LEU A 555 -55.86 -70.86 -10.41
CA LEU A 555 -55.28 -72.22 -10.44
C LEU A 555 -55.65 -73.07 -9.22
N LYS A 556 -56.45 -72.54 -8.28
CA LYS A 556 -57.04 -73.28 -7.16
C LYS A 556 -58.48 -73.78 -7.44
N ARG A 557 -59.00 -73.55 -8.64
CA ARG A 557 -60.07 -74.37 -9.22
C ARG A 557 -59.43 -75.49 -10.02
#